data_AF-A0A0F9K9A7-F1
#
_entry.id   AF-A0A0F9K9A7-F1
#
_cell.length_a   1.000
_cell.length_b   1.000
_cell.length_c   1.000
_cell.angle_alpha   90.00
_cell.angle_beta   90.00
_cell.angle_gamma   90.00
#
_symmetry.space_group_name_H-M   'P 1'
#
loop_
_entity.id
_entity.type
_entity.pdbx_description
1 polymer ?
#
loop_
_entity_poly.entity_id
_entity_poly.type
_entity_poly.pdbx_seq_one_letter_code
_entity_poly.pdbx_strand_id
1 'polypeptide(L)'
;MTINSPPDYYLSEVRTDNGGDCLTQVEWAYMFYWFNHRCCVCGTRRHLQADHWISRKRGGTSSVTNVVPMCRKCNKRKGASPALGWLVLRCKDITKARWIMARVEKYFSEVEQ
;
A
#
# COMPACT_ATOMS: atom_id res chain seq x y z
N MET A 1 27.46 6.01 0.49
CA MET A 1 26.20 6.17 1.24
C MET A 1 25.57 4.80 1.36
N THR A 2 25.65 4.18 2.53
CA THR A 2 24.99 2.89 2.77
C THR A 2 23.48 3.14 2.76
N ILE A 3 22.81 2.70 1.70
CA ILE A 3 21.40 2.37 1.80
C ILE A 3 21.29 1.38 2.96
N ASN A 4 20.66 1.80 4.06
CA ASN A 4 20.34 0.86 5.13
C ASN A 4 19.44 -0.19 4.49
N SER A 5 20.01 -1.37 4.23
CA SER A 5 19.25 -2.52 3.75
C SER A 5 18.02 -2.68 4.64
N PRO A 6 16.83 -2.85 4.05
CA PRO A 6 15.64 -3.08 4.85
C PRO A 6 15.89 -4.31 5.76
N PRO A 7 15.54 -4.25 7.06
CA PRO A 7 15.87 -5.31 8.00
C PRO A 7 15.40 -6.68 7.50
N ASP A 8 16.25 -7.70 7.66
CA ASP A 8 16.15 -9.03 7.05
C ASP A 8 14.81 -9.77 7.26
N TYR A 9 13.99 -9.33 8.21
CA TYR A 9 12.65 -9.88 8.47
C TYR A 9 11.66 -9.67 7.30
N TYR A 10 11.93 -8.77 6.36
CA TYR A 10 11.02 -8.52 5.23
C TYR A 10 11.04 -9.59 4.12
N LEU A 11 12.03 -10.50 4.14
CA LEU A 11 12.20 -11.52 3.11
C LEU A 11 11.13 -12.63 3.15
N SER A 12 10.50 -12.88 4.31
CA SER A 12 9.53 -13.99 4.45
C SER A 12 8.14 -13.73 3.89
N GLU A 13 7.82 -12.48 3.51
CA GLU A 13 6.50 -12.11 2.95
C GLU A 13 6.52 -11.98 1.41
N VAL A 14 7.68 -12.18 0.79
CA VAL A 14 7.86 -12.14 -0.67
C VAL A 14 7.26 -13.42 -1.26
N ARG A 15 6.00 -13.34 -1.69
CA ARG A 15 5.36 -14.40 -2.46
C ARG A 15 5.83 -14.25 -3.91
N THR A 16 6.65 -15.19 -4.36
CA THR A 16 6.97 -15.34 -5.78
C THR A 16 5.83 -16.10 -6.44
N ASP A 17 4.85 -15.38 -6.95
CA ASP A 17 3.84 -15.93 -7.84
C ASP A 17 4.55 -16.20 -9.18
N ASN A 18 4.55 -17.44 -9.67
CA ASN A 18 5.09 -17.82 -10.99
C ASN A 18 4.31 -17.20 -12.19
N GLY A 19 3.58 -16.09 -11.98
CA GLY A 19 2.61 -15.50 -12.91
C GLY A 19 2.75 -14.01 -13.15
N GLY A 20 3.87 -13.37 -12.77
CA GLY A 20 4.20 -12.00 -13.16
C GLY A 20 3.41 -10.87 -12.46
N ASP A 21 2.58 -11.22 -11.47
CA ASP A 21 1.69 -10.30 -10.78
C ASP A 21 2.02 -10.32 -9.27
N CYS A 22 3.25 -9.93 -8.93
CA CYS A 22 3.73 -9.83 -7.55
C CYS A 22 4.78 -8.71 -7.45
N LEU A 23 4.81 -7.99 -6.32
CA LEU A 23 5.90 -7.04 -6.09
C LEU A 23 7.24 -7.76 -5.99
N THR A 24 8.23 -7.27 -6.70
CA THR A 24 9.63 -7.59 -6.46
C THR A 24 10.05 -7.09 -5.07
N GLN A 25 11.16 -7.61 -4.55
CA GLN A 25 11.72 -7.16 -3.27
C GLN A 25 12.06 -5.67 -3.28
N VAL A 26 12.54 -5.17 -4.43
CA VAL A 26 12.92 -3.76 -4.61
C VAL A 26 11.69 -2.87 -4.59
N GLU A 27 10.63 -3.20 -5.34
CA GLU A 27 9.37 -2.45 -5.34
C GLU A 27 8.72 -2.46 -3.96
N TRP A 28 8.73 -3.62 -3.29
CA TRP A 28 8.21 -3.76 -1.94
C TRP A 28 8.97 -2.84 -0.96
N ALA A 29 10.31 -2.87 -0.99
CA ALA A 29 11.13 -2.04 -0.12
C ALA A 29 10.94 -0.55 -0.41
N TYR A 30 10.88 -0.17 -1.69
CA TYR A 30 10.66 1.20 -2.12
C TYR A 30 9.28 1.72 -1.68
N MET A 31 8.22 0.92 -1.83
CA MET A 31 6.88 1.25 -1.34
C MET A 31 6.91 1.59 0.15
N PHE A 32 7.50 0.74 0.99
CA PHE A 32 7.59 0.99 2.43
C PHE A 32 8.41 2.24 2.76
N TYR A 33 9.52 2.44 2.06
CA TYR A 33 10.36 3.62 2.20
C TYR A 33 9.59 4.91 1.85
N TRP A 34 8.91 4.95 0.71
CA TRP A 34 8.15 6.11 0.21
C TRP A 34 7.07 6.56 1.21
N PHE A 35 6.36 5.59 1.81
CA PHE A 35 5.36 5.88 2.84
C PHE A 35 5.94 6.08 4.25
N ASN A 36 7.27 6.14 4.42
CA ASN A 36 7.98 6.30 5.69
C ASN A 36 7.63 5.20 6.71
N HIS A 37 7.52 3.96 6.23
CA HIS A 37 7.11 2.78 6.99
C HIS A 37 5.84 3.03 7.82
N ARG A 38 4.82 3.63 7.19
CA ARG A 38 3.54 3.95 7.80
C ARG A 38 2.39 3.51 6.92
N CYS A 39 1.28 3.17 7.55
CA CYS A 39 0.02 2.93 6.87
C CYS A 39 -0.39 4.17 6.08
N CYS A 40 -0.61 4.02 4.77
CA CYS A 40 -0.98 5.13 3.88
C CYS A 40 -2.28 5.84 4.31
N VAL A 41 -3.13 5.15 5.07
CA VAL A 41 -4.43 5.67 5.53
C VAL A 41 -4.35 6.34 6.91
N CYS A 42 -3.77 5.66 7.92
CA CYS A 42 -3.83 6.12 9.31
C CYS A 42 -2.50 6.51 9.93
N GLY A 43 -1.39 6.35 9.20
CA GLY A 43 -0.06 6.77 9.65
C GLY A 43 0.59 5.92 10.74
N THR A 44 -0.06 4.84 11.22
CA THR A 44 0.56 3.92 12.20
C THR A 44 1.71 3.14 11.58
N ARG A 45 2.67 2.73 12.40
CA ARG A 45 3.78 1.83 12.02
C ARG A 45 3.53 0.37 12.37
N ARG A 46 2.43 0.08 13.08
CA ARG A 46 2.17 -1.25 13.66
C ARG A 46 1.41 -2.14 12.67
N HIS A 47 1.82 -3.41 12.58
CA HIS A 47 1.15 -4.45 11.80
C HIS A 47 0.89 -4.03 10.35
N LEU A 48 1.90 -3.45 9.71
CA LEU A 48 1.85 -3.08 8.30
C LEU A 48 1.96 -4.31 7.41
N GLN A 49 1.28 -4.25 6.28
CA GLN A 49 1.23 -5.28 5.24
C GLN A 49 1.16 -4.58 3.89
N ALA A 50 1.70 -5.20 2.85
CA ALA A 50 1.41 -4.82 1.48
C ALA A 50 -0.04 -5.22 1.15
N ASP A 51 -0.84 -4.30 0.64
CA ASP A 51 -2.27 -4.53 0.40
C ASP A 51 -2.77 -3.80 -0.85
N HIS A 52 -3.79 -4.36 -1.48
CA HIS A 52 -4.33 -3.88 -2.74
C HIS A 52 -5.22 -2.65 -2.52
N TRP A 53 -4.88 -1.55 -3.18
CA TRP A 53 -5.69 -0.34 -3.19
C TRP A 53 -7.04 -0.57 -3.88
N ILE A 54 -7.03 -1.15 -5.06
CA ILE A 54 -8.19 -1.78 -5.69
C ILE A 54 -8.14 -3.27 -5.32
N SER A 55 -9.12 -3.78 -4.57
CA SER A 55 -9.10 -5.18 -4.12
C SER A 55 -9.11 -6.16 -5.29
N ARG A 56 -8.46 -7.33 -5.15
CA ARG A 56 -8.54 -8.43 -6.13
C ARG A 56 -9.95 -8.82 -6.54
N LYS A 57 -10.91 -8.82 -5.59
CA LYS A 57 -12.34 -9.09 -5.85
C LYS A 57 -12.99 -8.08 -6.83
N ARG A 58 -12.34 -6.95 -7.06
CA ARG A 58 -12.76 -5.88 -7.97
C ARG A 58 -11.80 -5.72 -9.16
N GLY A 59 -10.99 -6.74 -9.43
CA GLY A 59 -10.07 -6.76 -10.57
C GLY A 59 -8.76 -5.99 -10.36
N GLY A 60 -8.38 -5.65 -9.13
CA GLY A 60 -7.08 -5.03 -8.89
C GLY A 60 -5.92 -6.01 -9.04
N THR A 61 -4.87 -5.56 -9.74
CA THR A 61 -3.60 -6.27 -9.98
C THR A 61 -2.74 -6.32 -8.73
N SER A 62 -1.71 -7.17 -8.71
CA SER A 62 -0.73 -7.24 -7.63
C SER A 62 0.55 -6.44 -7.95
N SER A 63 0.48 -5.55 -8.94
CA SER A 63 1.56 -4.66 -9.36
C SER A 63 1.85 -3.55 -8.35
N VAL A 64 3.06 -2.97 -8.43
CA VAL A 64 3.49 -1.83 -7.60
C VAL A 64 2.57 -0.60 -7.73
N THR A 65 1.89 -0.46 -8.87
CA THR A 65 0.89 0.59 -9.18
C THR A 65 -0.48 0.38 -8.54
N ASN A 66 -0.70 -0.74 -7.83
CA ASN A 66 -1.96 -0.99 -7.11
C ASN A 66 -1.75 -1.44 -5.66
N VAL A 67 -0.50 -1.59 -5.19
CA VAL A 67 -0.21 -2.05 -3.84
C VAL A 67 0.38 -0.94 -2.98
N VAL A 68 -0.10 -0.84 -1.74
CA VAL A 68 0.29 0.19 -0.76
C VAL A 68 0.52 -0.42 0.62
N PRO A 69 1.28 0.25 1.51
CA PRO A 69 1.44 -0.22 2.88
C PRO A 69 0.20 0.16 3.69
N MET A 70 -0.53 -0.84 4.18
CA MET A 70 -1.68 -0.65 5.06
C MET A 70 -1.53 -1.49 6.33
N CYS A 71 -2.01 -0.94 7.45
CA CYS A 71 -2.07 -1.74 8.68
C CYS A 71 -3.25 -2.71 8.63
N ARG A 72 -3.13 -3.87 9.31
CA ARG A 72 -4.18 -4.90 9.39
C ARG A 72 -5.57 -4.34 9.74
N LYS A 73 -5.64 -3.34 10.62
CA LYS A 73 -6.91 -2.68 11.01
C LYS A 73 -7.52 -1.85 9.88
N CYS A 74 -6.70 -1.16 9.08
CA CYS A 74 -7.17 -0.43 7.90
C CYS A 74 -7.60 -1.39 6.81
N ASN A 75 -6.76 -2.38 6.49
CA ASN A 75 -7.05 -3.44 5.51
C ASN A 75 -8.39 -4.10 5.81
N LYS A 76 -8.54 -4.69 7.00
CA LYS A 76 -9.78 -5.38 7.39
C LYS A 76 -11.02 -4.48 7.30
N ARG A 77 -10.90 -3.20 7.62
CA ARG A 77 -12.03 -2.25 7.56
C ARG A 77 -12.34 -1.79 6.14
N LYS A 78 -11.34 -1.70 5.25
CA LYS A 78 -11.54 -1.36 3.84
C LYS A 78 -12.19 -2.54 3.11
N GLY A 79 -11.68 -3.75 3.33
CA GLY A 79 -12.13 -4.94 2.63
C GLY A 79 -12.13 -4.73 1.12
N ALA A 80 -13.26 -5.01 0.47
CA ALA A 80 -13.46 -4.79 -0.96
C ALA A 80 -14.14 -3.44 -1.30
N SER A 81 -14.29 -2.52 -0.34
CA SER A 81 -14.91 -1.23 -0.61
C SER A 81 -14.02 -0.35 -1.51
N PRO A 82 -14.61 0.45 -2.42
CA PRO A 82 -13.88 1.50 -3.13
C PRO A 82 -13.19 2.45 -2.15
N ALA A 83 -11.93 2.79 -2.42
CA ALA A 83 -11.08 3.53 -1.49
C ALA A 83 -11.70 4.87 -1.08
N LEU A 84 -12.12 5.72 -2.03
CA LEU A 84 -12.67 7.04 -1.74
C LEU A 84 -13.91 6.96 -0.82
N GLY A 85 -14.91 6.18 -1.19
CA GLY A 85 -16.15 6.05 -0.40
C GLY A 85 -15.87 5.56 1.02
N TRP A 86 -14.98 4.58 1.16
CA TRP A 86 -14.55 4.10 2.47
C TRP A 86 -13.77 5.15 3.27
N LEU A 87 -12.87 5.89 2.63
CA LEU A 87 -12.07 6.93 3.28
C LEU A 87 -12.93 8.06 3.81
N VAL A 88 -13.98 8.47 3.08
CA VAL A 88 -14.94 9.49 3.54
C VAL A 88 -15.61 9.04 4.84
N LEU A 89 -16.14 7.82 4.87
CA LEU A 89 -16.78 7.25 6.07
C LEU A 89 -15.80 7.07 7.23
N ARG A 90 -14.57 6.63 6.93
CA ARG A 90 -13.53 6.40 7.94
C ARG A 90 -13.02 7.70 8.56
N CYS A 91 -12.70 8.68 7.73
CA CYS A 91 -12.07 9.93 8.14
C CYS A 91 -13.10 10.90 8.72
N LYS A 92 -14.38 10.75 8.34
CA LYS A 92 -15.44 11.74 8.61
C LYS A 92 -15.06 13.14 8.11
N ASP A 93 -14.26 13.18 7.05
CA ASP A 93 -13.63 14.37 6.49
C ASP A 93 -13.27 14.08 5.02
N ILE A 94 -13.95 14.78 4.10
CA ILE A 94 -13.73 14.64 2.65
C ILE A 94 -12.38 15.18 2.21
N THR A 95 -11.89 16.24 2.84
CA THR A 95 -10.59 16.85 2.52
C THR A 95 -9.47 15.90 2.89
N LYS A 96 -9.56 15.30 4.08
CA LYS A 96 -8.62 14.26 4.50
C LYS A 96 -8.68 13.02 3.62
N ALA A 97 -9.88 12.58 3.23
CA ALA A 97 -10.05 11.45 2.31
C ALA A 97 -9.38 11.73 0.95
N ARG A 98 -9.61 12.93 0.37
CA ARG A 98 -9.00 13.36 -0.89
C ARG A 98 -7.49 13.49 -0.79
N TRP A 99 -6.96 13.99 0.34
CA TRP A 99 -5.52 14.05 0.55
C TRP A 99 -4.88 12.65 0.57
N ILE A 100 -5.52 11.67 1.21
CA ILE A 100 -5.03 10.28 1.20
C ILE A 100 -5.07 9.71 -0.23
N MET A 101 -6.16 9.92 -0.97
CA MET A 101 -6.27 9.51 -2.38
C MET A 101 -5.14 10.10 -3.22
N ALA A 102 -4.98 11.43 -3.18
CA ALA A 102 -3.98 12.15 -3.96
C ALA A 102 -2.55 11.71 -3.60
N ARG A 103 -2.28 11.42 -2.33
CA ARG A 103 -0.98 10.90 -1.90
C ARG A 103 -0.71 9.50 -2.45
N VAL A 104 -1.72 8.62 -2.48
CA VAL A 104 -1.57 7.27 -3.06
C VAL A 104 -1.42 7.34 -4.57
N GLU A 105 -2.21 8.17 -5.25
CA GLU A 105 -2.10 8.42 -6.70
C GLU A 105 -0.72 8.95 -7.07
N LYS A 106 -0.18 9.90 -6.29
CA LYS A 106 1.18 10.40 -6.48
C LYS A 106 2.22 9.29 -6.42
N TYR A 107 2.13 8.40 -5.42
CA TYR A 107 3.02 7.25 -5.34
C TYR A 107 2.92 6.36 -6.59
N PHE A 108 1.70 6.04 -7.04
CA PHE A 108 1.50 5.23 -8.24
C PHE A 108 2.09 5.86 -9.50
N SER A 109 1.92 7.17 -9.70
CA SER A 109 2.52 7.89 -10.83
C SER A 109 4.06 7.94 -10.79
N GLU A 110 4.67 7.82 -9.61
CA GLU A 110 6.13 7.78 -9.47
C GLU A 110 6.73 6.40 -9.77
N VAL A 111 5.98 5.31 -9.55
CA VAL A 111 6.46 3.93 -9.76
C VAL A 111 6.07 3.33 -11.10
N GLU A 112 5.25 4.01 -11.90
CA GLU A 112 4.85 3.58 -13.25
C GLU A 112 5.93 3.84 -14.32
N GLN A 113 7.09 4.38 -13.93
CA GLN A 113 8.20 4.79 -14.82
C GLN A 113 9.21 3.69 -15.10
#